data_AF-A0A922S9K0-F1
#
_entry.id   AF-A0A922S9K0-F1
#
_cell.length_a   1.000
_cell.length_b   1.000
_cell.length_c   1.000
_cell.angle_alpha   90.00
_cell.angle_beta   90.00
_cell.angle_gamma   90.00
#
_symmetry.space_group_name_H-M   'P 1'
#
loop_
_entity.id
_entity.type
_entity.pdbx_description
1 polymer ?
#
loop_
_entity_poly.entity_id
_entity_poly.type
_entity_poly.pdbx_seq_one_letter_code
_entity_poly.pdbx_strand_id
1 'polypeptide(L)'
;MFKKTFLYSLALIVAVLGFSSAKVAPDYIKICPGLKSDCLKKVIQETLPLFAKGIPELGVDPIDPLKQDKLDLELPGGFKVEFRNGTATGLRKCTIDSVVYQNSEANLKMHCDLSVKGKYKANGRILIVSINGDGDAKIRISEAVLQFLNQNWRQVSEEFGKPLVDKVVDIVYSIVKKFFEAVPKDELFVE
;
A
#
# COMPACT_ATOMS: atom_id res chain seq x y z
N MET A 1 -43.83 14.17 62.88
CA MET A 1 -44.40 12.87 62.46
C MET A 1 -44.66 12.96 60.96
N PHE A 2 -44.12 12.19 60.02
CA PHE A 2 -43.58 10.82 60.04
C PHE A 2 -42.42 10.67 59.02
N LYS A 3 -41.26 10.23 59.55
CA LYS A 3 -40.13 9.43 59.02
C LYS A 3 -39.46 9.68 57.64
N LYS A 4 -38.14 9.88 57.77
CA LYS A 4 -37.02 9.55 56.86
C LYS A 4 -37.11 8.16 56.22
N THR A 5 -36.26 7.95 55.19
CA THR A 5 -35.46 6.74 54.84
C THR A 5 -35.87 5.93 53.60
N PHE A 6 -35.18 6.18 52.48
CA PHE A 6 -34.72 5.22 51.45
C PHE A 6 -33.79 5.99 50.49
N LEU A 7 -32.53 6.32 50.83
CA LEU A 7 -31.33 5.48 50.79
C LEU A 7 -31.25 4.50 49.58
N TYR A 8 -30.32 4.81 48.67
CA TYR A 8 -29.61 3.95 47.72
C TYR A 8 -30.37 3.22 46.60
N SER A 9 -30.27 3.79 45.40
CA SER A 9 -30.20 3.00 44.16
C SER A 9 -29.08 3.59 43.28
N LEU A 10 -27.85 3.21 43.63
CA LEU A 10 -26.68 3.23 42.78
C LEU A 10 -26.90 2.25 41.62
N ALA A 11 -26.79 2.68 40.35
CA ALA A 11 -26.06 1.95 39.30
C ALA A 11 -26.29 2.53 37.89
N LEU A 12 -25.17 2.97 37.30
CA LEU A 12 -24.84 2.91 35.88
C LEU A 12 -25.75 3.67 34.90
N ILE A 13 -25.59 4.99 34.84
CA ILE A 13 -25.47 5.62 33.51
C ILE A 13 -24.06 5.25 33.04
N VAL A 14 -23.94 4.11 32.34
CA VAL A 14 -22.76 3.86 31.50
C VAL A 14 -22.85 4.93 30.42
N ALA A 15 -22.18 6.05 30.67
CA ALA A 15 -21.71 6.87 29.58
C ALA A 15 -20.80 5.95 28.77
N VAL A 16 -21.36 5.32 27.74
CA VAL A 16 -20.60 4.82 26.60
C VAL A 16 -20.09 6.06 25.90
N LEU A 17 -19.17 6.77 26.55
CA LEU A 17 -18.13 7.47 25.84
C LEU A 17 -17.38 6.34 25.17
N GLY A 18 -17.68 6.14 23.88
CA GLY A 18 -16.78 5.43 23.00
C GLY A 18 -15.46 6.19 23.04
N PHE A 19 -14.63 5.92 24.05
CA PHE A 19 -13.20 6.10 23.96
C PHE A 19 -12.77 5.12 22.88
N SER A 20 -12.89 5.55 21.62
CA SER A 20 -12.02 5.03 20.59
C SER A 20 -10.64 5.50 21.01
N SER A 21 -9.96 4.71 21.83
CA SER A 21 -8.55 4.91 22.09
C SER A 21 -7.86 4.77 20.74
N ALA A 22 -7.52 5.91 20.14
CA ALA A 22 -6.58 5.96 19.06
C ALA A 22 -5.37 5.11 19.46
N LYS A 23 -4.92 4.23 18.56
CA LYS A 23 -3.77 3.39 18.83
C LYS A 23 -2.53 4.22 18.54
N VAL A 24 -1.58 4.15 19.46
CA VAL A 24 -0.28 4.82 19.31
C VAL A 24 0.51 4.09 18.21
N ALA A 25 1.27 4.84 17.44
CA ALA A 25 2.23 4.28 16.50
C ALA A 25 3.20 3.34 17.22
N PRO A 26 3.61 2.21 16.60
CA PRO A 26 4.62 1.36 17.21
C PRO A 26 5.94 2.10 17.48
N ASP A 27 6.62 1.75 18.57
CA ASP A 27 7.85 2.44 19.06
C ASP A 27 8.99 2.54 18.04
N TYR A 28 9.00 1.68 17.03
CA TYR A 28 10.01 1.72 15.98
C TYR A 28 9.76 2.83 14.95
N ILE A 29 8.58 3.44 14.93
CA ILE A 29 8.25 4.61 14.11
C ILE A 29 8.59 5.86 14.91
N LYS A 30 9.81 6.38 14.70
CA LYS A 30 10.27 7.60 15.38
C LYS A 30 9.70 8.86 14.72
N ILE A 31 9.30 9.83 15.53
CA ILE A 31 8.77 11.11 15.06
C ILE A 31 9.91 12.02 14.57
N CYS A 32 9.64 12.80 13.52
CA CYS A 32 10.54 13.83 12.99
C CYS A 32 9.97 15.23 13.19
N PRO A 33 10.33 15.95 14.28
CA PRO A 33 9.87 17.32 14.50
C PRO A 33 10.23 18.24 13.33
N GLY A 34 9.25 19.02 12.86
CA GLY A 34 9.39 19.91 11.71
C GLY A 34 9.61 19.19 10.38
N LEU A 35 9.39 17.87 10.32
CA LEU A 35 9.38 17.05 9.10
C LEU A 35 10.61 17.25 8.22
N LYS A 36 11.77 17.44 8.85
CA LYS A 36 13.05 17.66 8.16
C LYS A 36 13.43 16.47 7.28
N SER A 37 13.84 16.75 6.04
CA SER A 37 14.16 15.74 5.02
C SER A 37 15.14 14.66 5.48
N ASP A 38 16.23 15.04 6.16
CA ASP A 38 17.25 14.09 6.64
C ASP A 38 16.71 13.17 7.73
N CYS A 39 15.87 13.72 8.62
CA CYS A 39 15.20 12.92 9.64
C CYS A 39 14.22 11.93 9.00
N LEU A 40 13.34 12.42 8.12
CA LEU A 40 12.34 11.58 7.44
C LEU A 40 13.00 10.46 6.65
N LYS A 41 14.06 10.77 5.89
CA LYS A 41 14.85 9.76 5.16
C LYS A 41 15.38 8.69 6.11
N LYS A 42 16.02 9.08 7.20
CA LYS A 42 16.58 8.14 8.18
C LYS A 42 15.50 7.29 8.83
N VAL A 43 14.42 7.90 9.29
CA VAL A 43 13.30 7.20 9.94
C VAL A 43 12.65 6.22 8.99
N ILE A 44 12.32 6.62 7.77
CA ILE A 44 11.70 5.73 6.79
C ILE A 44 12.65 4.57 6.44
N GLN A 45 13.95 4.83 6.27
CA GLN A 45 14.94 3.78 6.00
C GLN A 45 15.04 2.74 7.14
N GLU A 46 14.99 3.19 8.40
CA GLU A 46 15.02 2.32 9.58
C GLU A 46 13.67 1.59 9.80
N THR A 47 12.56 2.24 9.47
CA THR A 47 11.20 1.76 9.76
C THR A 47 10.69 0.79 8.70
N LEU A 48 11.02 1.00 7.43
CA LEU A 48 10.48 0.24 6.31
C LEU A 48 10.64 -1.29 6.46
N PRO A 49 11.78 -1.85 6.92
CA PRO A 49 11.92 -3.29 7.10
C PRO A 49 11.01 -3.88 8.20
N LEU A 50 10.63 -3.05 9.18
CA LEU A 50 9.76 -3.44 10.29
C LEU A 50 8.29 -3.29 9.88
N PHE A 51 7.92 -2.15 9.31
CA PHE A 51 6.60 -1.89 8.77
C PHE A 51 6.21 -2.93 7.69
N ALA A 52 7.18 -3.36 6.88
CA ALA A 52 6.94 -4.34 5.83
C ALA A 52 6.44 -5.71 6.33
N LYS A 53 6.69 -6.04 7.60
CA LYS A 53 6.17 -7.25 8.25
C LYS A 53 4.68 -7.15 8.60
N GLY A 54 4.06 -5.99 8.43
CA GLY A 54 2.72 -5.68 8.89
C GLY A 54 2.70 -5.20 10.33
N ILE A 55 1.54 -4.70 10.75
CA ILE A 55 1.24 -4.24 12.10
C ILE A 55 -0.11 -4.86 12.50
N PRO A 56 -0.14 -6.14 12.91
CA PRO A 56 -1.39 -6.88 13.17
C PRO A 56 -2.28 -6.20 14.21
N GLU A 57 -1.68 -5.57 15.22
CA GLU A 57 -2.38 -4.80 16.24
C GLU A 57 -3.13 -3.58 15.67
N LEU A 58 -2.73 -3.07 14.49
CA LEU A 58 -3.42 -2.00 13.76
C LEU A 58 -4.22 -2.51 12.55
N GLY A 59 -4.28 -3.83 12.34
CA GLY A 59 -4.96 -4.42 11.17
C GLY A 59 -4.21 -4.24 9.85
N VAL A 60 -2.94 -3.85 9.90
CA VAL A 60 -2.06 -3.72 8.73
C VAL A 60 -1.43 -5.07 8.44
N ASP A 61 -1.75 -5.65 7.29
CA ASP A 61 -1.20 -6.93 6.85
C ASP A 61 0.27 -6.81 6.41
N PRO A 62 1.02 -7.92 6.33
CA PRO A 62 2.35 -7.89 5.73
C PRO A 62 2.33 -7.38 4.30
N ILE A 63 3.21 -6.44 3.98
CA ILE A 63 3.35 -5.83 2.64
C ILE A 63 4.65 -6.26 1.94
N ASP A 64 5.47 -7.07 2.60
CA ASP A 64 6.56 -7.82 1.99
C ASP A 64 6.75 -9.14 2.77
N PRO A 65 6.43 -10.32 2.20
CA PRO A 65 5.76 -10.49 0.91
C PRO A 65 4.32 -9.97 0.94
N LEU A 66 3.97 -9.12 -0.03
CA LEU A 66 2.57 -8.75 -0.29
C LEU A 66 1.91 -9.85 -1.10
N LYS A 67 0.82 -10.41 -0.58
CA LYS A 67 0.04 -11.44 -1.26
C LYS A 67 -1.19 -10.83 -1.93
N GLN A 68 -1.45 -11.23 -3.17
CA GLN A 68 -2.64 -10.85 -3.92
C GLN A 68 -3.26 -12.08 -4.56
N ASP A 69 -4.43 -12.50 -4.08
CA ASP A 69 -5.05 -13.76 -4.52
C ASP A 69 -5.48 -13.72 -5.98
N LYS A 70 -6.11 -12.61 -6.39
CA LYS A 70 -6.57 -12.37 -7.74
C LYS A 70 -6.46 -10.89 -8.08
N LEU A 71 -6.05 -10.60 -9.31
CA LEU A 71 -6.11 -9.30 -9.93
C LEU A 71 -6.53 -9.51 -11.38
N ASP A 72 -7.68 -8.93 -11.74
CA ASP A 72 -8.16 -8.93 -13.11
C ASP A 72 -8.04 -7.51 -13.66
N LEU A 73 -7.39 -7.38 -14.81
CA LEU A 73 -7.21 -6.13 -15.52
C LEU A 73 -7.85 -6.26 -16.89
N GLU A 74 -8.75 -5.32 -17.20
CA GLU A 74 -9.22 -5.11 -18.56
C GLU A 74 -8.60 -3.81 -19.06
N LEU A 75 -7.70 -3.93 -20.03
CA LEU A 75 -7.00 -2.82 -20.64
C LEU A 75 -7.67 -2.44 -21.98
N PRO A 76 -7.44 -1.22 -22.49
CA PRO A 76 -8.00 -0.80 -23.78
C PRO A 76 -7.72 -1.79 -24.91
N GLY A 77 -8.62 -1.84 -25.90
CA GLY A 77 -8.53 -2.80 -27.01
C GLY A 77 -8.94 -4.23 -26.65
N GLY A 78 -9.55 -4.43 -25.48
CA GLY A 78 -10.07 -5.73 -25.03
C GLY A 78 -8.98 -6.68 -24.54
N PHE A 79 -7.80 -6.15 -24.18
CA PHE A 79 -6.72 -6.94 -23.62
C PHE A 79 -6.98 -7.24 -22.15
N LYS A 80 -7.15 -8.51 -21.83
CA LYS A 80 -7.47 -9.00 -20.49
C LYS A 80 -6.25 -9.68 -19.89
N VAL A 81 -5.94 -9.34 -18.64
CA VAL A 81 -4.90 -9.98 -17.84
C VAL A 81 -5.52 -10.44 -16.54
N GLU A 82 -5.53 -11.74 -16.30
CA GLU A 82 -5.80 -12.32 -15.00
C GLU A 82 -4.48 -12.67 -14.34
N PHE A 83 -4.32 -12.29 -13.09
CA PHE A 83 -3.17 -12.64 -12.26
C PHE A 83 -3.66 -13.31 -10.98
N ARG A 84 -3.10 -14.46 -10.63
CA ARG A 84 -3.55 -15.29 -9.51
C ARG A 84 -2.38 -15.74 -8.64
N ASN A 85 -2.65 -15.93 -7.35
CA ASN A 85 -1.66 -16.37 -6.35
C ASN A 85 -0.40 -15.50 -6.40
N GLY A 86 -0.62 -14.19 -6.49
CA GLY A 86 0.40 -13.18 -6.58
C GLY A 86 1.19 -13.03 -5.29
N THR A 87 2.50 -12.84 -5.41
CA THR A 87 3.40 -12.52 -4.31
C THR A 87 4.43 -11.50 -4.77
N ALA A 88 4.38 -10.30 -4.22
CA ALA A 88 5.38 -9.26 -4.43
C ALA A 88 6.34 -9.20 -3.24
N THR A 89 7.63 -9.04 -3.50
CA THR A 89 8.71 -9.02 -2.51
C THR A 89 9.76 -7.97 -2.87
N GLY A 90 10.55 -7.55 -1.88
CA GLY A 90 11.71 -6.66 -2.09
C GLY A 90 11.53 -5.26 -1.49
N LEU A 91 10.30 -4.85 -1.17
CA LEU A 91 9.97 -3.57 -0.57
C LEU A 91 10.75 -3.32 0.74
N ARG A 92 10.93 -4.33 1.58
CA ARG A 92 11.68 -4.21 2.84
C ARG A 92 13.17 -3.87 2.65
N LYS A 93 13.69 -4.00 1.42
CA LYS A 93 15.09 -3.77 1.05
C LYS A 93 15.28 -2.50 0.23
N CYS A 94 14.23 -1.70 0.04
CA CYS A 94 14.35 -0.45 -0.68
C CYS A 94 15.33 0.50 0.02
N THR A 95 16.05 1.25 -0.78
CA THR A 95 16.89 2.35 -0.32
C THR A 95 16.15 3.65 -0.53
N ILE A 96 16.07 4.47 0.52
CA ILE A 96 15.42 5.78 0.48
C ILE A 96 16.44 6.82 0.00
N ASP A 97 16.19 7.39 -1.18
CA ASP A 97 17.08 8.38 -1.77
C ASP A 97 16.84 9.76 -1.17
N SER A 98 15.57 10.19 -1.15
CA SER A 98 15.19 11.48 -0.59
C SER A 98 13.74 11.48 -0.13
N VAL A 99 13.45 12.26 0.90
CA VAL A 99 12.08 12.54 1.36
C VAL A 99 11.95 14.04 1.53
N VAL A 100 10.96 14.66 0.90
CA VAL A 100 10.68 16.09 1.01
C VAL A 100 9.21 16.26 1.36
N TYR A 101 8.92 16.91 2.48
CA TYR A 101 7.56 17.25 2.88
C TYR A 101 7.38 18.77 2.82
N GLN A 102 6.50 19.25 1.93
CA GLN A 102 6.22 20.68 1.75
C GLN A 102 4.77 20.85 1.30
N ASN A 103 4.08 21.89 1.80
CA ASN A 103 2.70 22.21 1.42
C ASN A 103 1.73 21.02 1.58
N SER A 104 1.89 20.23 2.64
CA SER A 104 1.13 19.00 2.89
C SER A 104 1.33 17.89 1.86
N GLU A 105 2.35 17.99 1.00
CA GLU A 105 2.74 16.99 0.02
C GLU A 105 4.06 16.32 0.40
N ALA A 106 4.07 14.98 0.36
CA ALA A 106 5.25 14.17 0.59
C ALA A 106 5.80 13.65 -0.75
N ASN A 107 7.02 14.06 -1.08
CA ASN A 107 7.77 13.58 -2.24
C ASN A 107 8.82 12.58 -1.77
N LEU A 108 8.58 11.30 -2.04
CA LEU A 108 9.44 10.19 -1.67
C LEU A 108 10.12 9.62 -2.92
N LYS A 109 11.46 9.62 -2.92
CA LYS A 109 12.27 8.94 -3.93
C LYS A 109 12.95 7.74 -3.28
N MET A 110 12.80 6.58 -3.91
CA MET A 110 13.43 5.34 -3.48
C MET A 110 13.73 4.46 -4.69
N HIS A 111 14.70 3.56 -4.52
CA HIS A 111 14.98 2.49 -5.47
C HIS A 111 14.89 1.13 -4.78
N CYS A 112 14.32 0.17 -5.49
CA CYS A 112 13.96 -1.14 -4.97
C CYS A 112 14.14 -2.22 -6.02
N ASP A 113 14.75 -3.35 -5.64
CA ASP A 113 14.70 -4.57 -6.44
C ASP A 113 13.45 -5.35 -6.07
N LEU A 114 12.34 -5.06 -6.75
CA LEU A 114 11.07 -5.74 -6.54
C LEU A 114 10.96 -7.00 -7.39
N SER A 115 10.45 -8.07 -6.79
CA SER A 115 10.16 -9.34 -7.47
C SER A 115 8.70 -9.71 -7.27
N VAL A 116 8.01 -9.97 -8.38
CA VAL A 116 6.62 -10.43 -8.41
C VAL A 116 6.58 -11.84 -8.96
N LYS A 117 5.93 -12.74 -8.22
CA LYS A 117 5.64 -14.13 -8.63
C LYS A 117 4.13 -14.33 -8.62
N GLY A 118 3.65 -15.26 -9.43
CA GLY A 118 2.23 -15.61 -9.50
C GLY A 118 1.93 -16.40 -10.76
N LYS A 119 0.66 -16.57 -11.09
CA LYS A 119 0.21 -17.15 -12.37
C LYS A 119 -0.48 -16.06 -13.17
N TYR A 120 -0.23 -16.01 -14.47
CA TYR A 120 -0.89 -15.07 -15.36
C TYR A 120 -1.65 -15.79 -16.46
N LYS A 121 -2.75 -15.19 -16.87
CA LYS A 121 -3.44 -15.51 -18.11
C LYS A 121 -3.72 -14.20 -18.83
N ALA A 122 -3.13 -14.04 -20.02
CA ALA A 122 -3.28 -12.85 -20.85
C ALA A 122 -3.93 -13.25 -22.17
N ASN A 123 -4.97 -12.51 -22.57
CA ASN A 123 -5.68 -12.70 -23.83
C ASN A 123 -6.06 -11.35 -24.42
N GLY A 124 -5.77 -11.14 -25.70
CA GLY A 124 -6.25 -9.99 -26.45
C GLY A 124 -5.17 -9.43 -27.36
N ARG A 125 -5.22 -8.11 -27.57
CA ARG A 125 -4.30 -7.43 -28.49
C ARG A 125 -3.70 -6.20 -27.84
N ILE A 126 -2.39 -6.03 -27.99
CA ILE A 126 -1.72 -4.75 -27.75
C ILE A 126 -1.43 -4.17 -29.13
N LEU A 127 -2.15 -3.11 -29.49
CA LEU A 127 -2.12 -2.53 -30.83
C LEU A 127 -2.39 -3.59 -31.91
N ILE A 128 -1.42 -3.89 -32.78
CA ILE A 128 -1.53 -4.90 -33.85
C ILE A 128 -1.11 -6.31 -33.41
N VAL A 129 -0.54 -6.45 -32.22
CA VAL A 129 0.05 -7.70 -31.74
C VAL A 129 -0.96 -8.48 -30.92
N SER A 130 -1.27 -9.71 -31.35
CA SER A 130 -2.11 -10.62 -30.55
C SER A 130 -1.30 -11.35 -29.50
N ILE A 131 -1.77 -11.32 -28.26
CA ILE A 131 -1.12 -11.94 -27.11
C ILE A 131 -2.08 -12.96 -26.51
N ASN A 132 -1.63 -14.20 -26.46
CA ASN A 132 -2.27 -15.29 -25.74
C ASN A 132 -1.20 -16.00 -24.93
N GLY A 133 -1.27 -15.90 -23.61
CA GLY A 133 -0.31 -16.52 -22.72
C GLY A 133 -0.99 -17.02 -21.46
N ASP A 134 -0.61 -18.20 -21.01
CA ASP A 134 -1.07 -18.81 -19.76
C ASP A 134 0.15 -19.52 -19.14
N GLY A 135 0.47 -19.19 -17.90
CA GLY A 135 1.58 -19.82 -17.20
C GLY A 135 1.98 -19.15 -15.89
N ASP A 136 3.07 -19.62 -15.32
CA ASP A 136 3.69 -18.94 -14.18
C ASP A 136 4.27 -17.61 -14.66
N ALA A 137 4.19 -16.58 -13.81
CA ALA A 137 4.73 -15.25 -14.02
C ALA A 137 6.27 -15.29 -13.95
N LYS A 138 6.82 -15.91 -14.98
CA LYS A 138 8.17 -15.78 -15.51
C LYS A 138 7.93 -15.50 -16.99
N ILE A 139 7.43 -14.30 -17.28
CA ILE A 139 6.83 -13.93 -18.56
C ILE A 139 7.87 -14.18 -19.67
N ARG A 140 7.62 -15.19 -20.51
CA ARG A 140 8.42 -15.45 -21.71
C ARG A 140 7.83 -14.64 -22.85
N ILE A 141 8.23 -13.37 -22.93
CA ILE A 141 7.91 -12.50 -24.05
C ILE A 141 8.81 -12.90 -25.21
N SER A 142 8.23 -13.24 -26.37
CA SER A 142 9.03 -13.48 -27.58
C SER A 142 9.82 -12.22 -27.94
N GLU A 143 11.02 -12.38 -28.49
CA GLU A 143 11.90 -11.26 -28.85
C GLU A 143 11.21 -10.17 -29.68
N ALA A 144 10.38 -10.56 -30.66
CA ALA A 144 9.61 -9.62 -31.48
C ALA A 144 8.64 -8.75 -30.65
N VAL A 145 7.96 -9.35 -29.68
CA VAL A 145 7.04 -8.61 -28.78
C VAL A 145 7.85 -7.70 -27.85
N LEU A 146 8.99 -8.17 -27.34
CA LEU A 146 9.86 -7.34 -26.49
C LEU A 146 10.39 -6.12 -27.26
N GLN A 147 10.86 -6.33 -28.49
CA GLN A 147 11.33 -5.26 -29.36
C GLN A 147 10.21 -4.26 -29.66
N PHE A 148 9.00 -4.75 -29.95
CA PHE A 148 7.84 -3.89 -30.16
C PHE A 148 7.50 -3.04 -28.92
N LEU A 149 7.45 -3.65 -27.74
CA LEU A 149 7.19 -2.93 -26.48
C LEU A 149 8.26 -1.87 -26.21
N ASN A 150 9.53 -2.19 -26.47
CA ASN A 150 10.64 -1.25 -26.29
C ASN A 150 10.58 -0.09 -27.28
N GLN A 151 10.23 -0.34 -28.54
CA GLN A 151 10.12 0.71 -29.57
C GLN A 151 8.90 1.61 -29.36
N ASN A 152 7.80 1.05 -28.83
CA ASN A 152 6.52 1.75 -28.68
C ASN A 152 6.18 2.07 -27.21
N TRP A 153 7.19 2.12 -26.33
CA TRP A 153 6.99 2.20 -24.88
C TRP A 153 6.14 3.40 -24.44
N ARG A 154 6.22 4.55 -25.14
CA ARG A 154 5.44 5.76 -24.82
C ARG A 154 3.95 5.52 -25.02
N GLN A 155 3.56 5.09 -26.22
CA GLN A 155 2.17 4.79 -26.54
C GLN A 155 1.61 3.67 -25.66
N VAL A 156 2.40 2.60 -25.42
CA VAL A 156 1.99 1.52 -24.53
C VAL A 156 1.75 2.05 -23.11
N SER A 157 2.62 2.93 -22.61
CA SER A 157 2.44 3.52 -21.27
C SER A 157 1.22 4.44 -21.20
N GLU A 158 0.96 5.21 -22.24
CA GLU A 158 -0.20 6.11 -22.33
C GLU A 158 -1.53 5.32 -22.38
N GLU A 159 -1.58 4.21 -23.12
CA GLU A 159 -2.79 3.39 -23.27
C GLU A 159 -3.01 2.44 -22.08
N PHE A 160 -1.96 1.74 -21.65
CA PHE A 160 -2.08 0.62 -20.70
C PHE A 160 -1.62 0.98 -19.28
N GLY A 161 -0.92 2.11 -19.10
CA GLY A 161 -0.29 2.47 -17.83
C GLY A 161 -1.28 2.87 -16.75
N LYS A 162 -2.29 3.68 -17.08
CA LYS A 162 -3.23 4.21 -16.06
C LYS A 162 -3.96 3.12 -15.27
N PRO A 163 -4.59 2.10 -15.88
CA PRO A 163 -5.27 1.05 -15.12
C PRO A 163 -4.34 0.26 -14.19
N LEU A 164 -3.07 0.07 -14.59
CA LEU A 164 -2.05 -0.56 -13.76
C LEU A 164 -1.70 0.32 -12.56
N VAL A 165 -1.45 1.61 -12.81
CA VAL A 165 -1.13 2.59 -11.76
C VAL A 165 -2.29 2.71 -10.77
N ASP A 166 -3.53 2.82 -11.26
CA ASP A 166 -4.72 2.92 -10.43
C ASP A 166 -4.82 1.71 -9.48
N LYS A 167 -4.51 0.49 -9.94
CA LYS A 167 -4.49 -0.70 -9.08
C LYS A 167 -3.37 -0.71 -8.05
N VAL A 168 -2.19 -0.22 -8.39
CA VAL A 168 -1.11 -0.05 -7.40
C VAL A 168 -1.51 0.99 -6.35
N VAL A 169 -2.13 2.09 -6.79
CA VAL A 169 -2.64 3.14 -5.89
C VAL A 169 -3.72 2.60 -4.96
N ASP A 170 -4.67 1.79 -5.45
CA ASP A 170 -5.71 1.16 -4.62
C ASP A 170 -5.09 0.32 -3.48
N ILE A 171 -4.08 -0.49 -3.82
CA ILE A 171 -3.36 -1.33 -2.85
C ILE A 171 -2.65 -0.45 -1.81
N VAL A 172 -1.85 0.52 -2.26
CA VAL A 172 -1.11 1.41 -1.37
C VAL A 172 -2.06 2.21 -0.49
N TYR A 173 -3.14 2.74 -1.06
CA TYR A 173 -4.16 3.48 -0.34
C TYR A 173 -4.81 2.63 0.74
N SER A 174 -5.14 1.36 0.46
CA SER A 174 -5.73 0.46 1.46
C SER A 174 -4.81 0.24 2.68
N ILE A 175 -3.50 0.13 2.46
CA ILE A 175 -2.50 -0.05 3.51
C ILE A 175 -2.37 1.24 4.34
N VAL A 176 -2.19 2.37 3.65
CA VAL A 176 -2.04 3.69 4.29
C VAL A 176 -3.30 4.05 5.08
N LYS A 177 -4.48 3.77 4.53
CA LYS A 177 -5.76 4.00 5.19
C LYS A 177 -5.88 3.20 6.48
N LYS A 178 -5.63 1.89 6.45
CA LYS A 178 -5.64 1.04 7.66
C LYS A 178 -4.74 1.58 8.77
N PHE A 179 -3.55 2.05 8.40
CA PHE A 179 -2.62 2.63 9.36
C PHE A 179 -3.15 3.94 9.97
N PHE A 180 -3.58 4.90 9.15
CA PHE A 180 -4.05 6.21 9.64
C PHE A 180 -5.47 6.20 10.23
N GLU A 181 -6.25 5.16 10.02
CA GLU A 181 -7.49 4.91 10.78
C GLU A 181 -7.18 4.51 12.22
N ALA A 182 -6.02 3.89 12.47
CA ALA A 182 -5.61 3.45 13.79
C ALA A 182 -4.73 4.49 14.50
N VAL A 183 -3.84 5.18 13.76
CA VAL A 183 -2.86 6.14 14.27
C VAL A 183 -3.21 7.56 13.80
N PRO A 184 -3.52 8.51 14.70
CA PRO A 184 -3.80 9.89 14.36
C PRO A 184 -2.61 10.57 13.68
N LYS A 185 -2.88 11.45 12.70
CA LYS A 185 -1.82 12.13 11.96
C LYS A 185 -1.02 13.09 12.85
N ASP A 186 -1.66 13.75 13.81
CA ASP A 186 -1.04 14.68 14.75
C ASP A 186 0.02 14.03 15.65
N GLU A 187 -0.02 12.70 15.82
CA GLU A 187 1.03 11.94 16.51
C GLU A 187 2.33 11.86 15.70
N LEU A 188 2.23 11.83 14.37
CA LEU A 188 3.36 11.60 13.47
C LEU A 188 3.85 12.88 12.77
N PHE A 189 2.93 13.80 12.49
CA PHE A 189 3.17 15.05 11.77
C PHE A 189 3.26 16.22 12.77
N VAL A 190 4.31 16.19 13.59
CA VAL A 190 4.62 17.27 14.52
C VAL A 190 5.44 18.33 13.80
N GLU A 191 4.81 19.47 13.50
CA GLU A 191 5.46 20.66 12.91
C GLU A 191 6.43 21.36 13.88
#